data_AF-A0A7X6ZQS8-F1
#
_entry.id   AF-A0A7X6ZQS8-F1
#
_cell.length_a   1.000
_cell.length_b   1.000
_cell.length_c   1.000
_cell.angle_alpha   90.00
_cell.angle_beta   90.00
_cell.angle_gamma   90.00
#
_symmetry.space_group_name_H-M   'P 1'
#
loop_
_entity.id
_entity.type
_entity.pdbx_description
1 polymer ?
#
loop_
_entity_poly.entity_id
_entity_poly.type
_entity_poly.pdbx_seq_one_letter_code
_entity_poly.pdbx_strand_id
1 'polypeptide(L)'
;MDGLTFIVDEDANTPLVIERFDALYAKMKIENRSNRTLAVRHLVSDGIIKHKNSGNLFLDDVCCGVVDIHGGKVWARQLNQEGSYNAEKEPEPRPNTVNDGGDFWLFGLKTEQNRTKVWTKNGGRSELYTYILANRAENPLPMFIAEDSSVALSVFETTLRNGPFVSVLQTIHKGNPGAVVPGSTHRGGICRPWVVAIPVTGEVTK
;
A
#
# COMPACT_ATOMS: atom_id res chain seq x y z
N MET A 1 4.32 -3.35 -25.27
CA MET A 1 2.97 -2.79 -25.47
C MET A 1 2.64 -2.01 -24.23
N ASP A 2 2.51 -0.69 -24.40
CA ASP A 2 2.02 0.18 -23.35
C ASP A 2 0.55 -0.17 -23.09
N GLY A 3 0.19 -0.21 -21.81
CA GLY A 3 -1.14 -0.57 -21.36
C GLY A 3 -2.19 0.51 -21.61
N LEU A 4 -3.45 0.21 -21.33
CA LEU A 4 -4.55 1.19 -21.31
C LEU A 4 -4.46 2.07 -20.05
N THR A 5 -4.73 3.36 -20.17
CA THR A 5 -4.84 4.26 -19.01
C THR A 5 -6.13 5.05 -19.09
N PHE A 6 -6.99 4.92 -18.07
CA PHE A 6 -8.12 5.81 -17.84
C PHE A 6 -7.64 7.05 -17.09
N ILE A 7 -7.86 8.23 -17.66
CA ILE A 7 -7.48 9.50 -17.06
C ILE A 7 -8.77 10.27 -16.74
N VAL A 8 -8.93 10.66 -15.47
CA VAL A 8 -9.97 11.57 -15.02
C VAL A 8 -9.36 12.95 -14.89
N ASP A 9 -9.59 13.83 -15.87
CA ASP A 9 -8.97 15.16 -15.98
C ASP A 9 -9.98 16.32 -15.95
N GLU A 10 -11.29 16.02 -15.99
CA GLU A 10 -12.35 17.02 -15.87
C GLU A 10 -12.88 17.15 -14.43
N ASP A 11 -12.81 18.38 -13.92
CA ASP A 11 -13.32 18.79 -12.61
C ASP A 11 -14.85 18.70 -12.52
N ALA A 12 -15.33 18.15 -11.41
CA ALA A 12 -16.75 18.13 -11.08
C ALA A 12 -17.00 17.94 -9.59
N ASN A 13 -18.09 18.53 -9.09
CA ASN A 13 -18.52 18.36 -7.71
C ASN A 13 -19.28 17.04 -7.47
N THR A 14 -19.65 16.33 -8.54
CA THR A 14 -20.25 15.00 -8.48
C THR A 14 -19.18 13.93 -8.57
N PRO A 15 -19.18 12.89 -7.70
CA PRO A 15 -18.23 11.80 -7.82
C PRO A 15 -18.26 11.09 -9.19
N LEU A 16 -17.14 10.51 -9.60
CA LEU A 16 -17.07 9.53 -10.69
C LEU A 16 -16.91 8.14 -10.09
N VAL A 17 -17.62 7.15 -10.63
CA VAL A 17 -17.47 5.74 -10.26
C VAL A 17 -16.92 4.98 -11.47
N ILE A 18 -15.83 4.26 -11.28
CA ILE A 18 -15.29 3.29 -12.24
C ILE A 18 -15.39 1.92 -11.59
N GLU A 19 -16.19 1.00 -12.17
CA GLU A 19 -16.41 -0.30 -11.57
C GLU A 19 -16.66 -1.43 -12.57
N ARG A 20 -16.47 -2.68 -12.11
CA ARG A 20 -16.82 -3.92 -12.84
C ARG A 20 -16.00 -4.17 -14.11
N PHE A 21 -14.68 -3.98 -14.00
CA PHE A 21 -13.73 -4.32 -15.06
C PHE A 21 -12.76 -5.42 -14.61
N ASP A 22 -12.58 -6.44 -15.43
CA ASP A 22 -11.47 -7.38 -15.27
C ASP A 22 -10.38 -7.04 -16.30
N ALA A 23 -9.33 -6.37 -15.83
CA ALA A 23 -8.19 -5.99 -16.64
C ALA A 23 -6.93 -6.82 -16.34
N LEU A 24 -7.07 -8.02 -15.74
CA LEU A 24 -5.95 -8.85 -15.29
C LEU A 24 -4.84 -9.05 -16.34
N TYR A 25 -5.22 -9.13 -17.62
CA TYR A 25 -4.28 -9.32 -18.74
C TYR A 25 -4.18 -8.13 -19.69
N ALA A 26 -4.94 -7.06 -19.45
CA ALA A 26 -5.06 -5.93 -20.37
C ALA A 26 -4.05 -4.81 -20.08
N LYS A 27 -3.30 -4.89 -18.96
CA LYS A 27 -2.41 -3.84 -18.47
C LYS A 27 -3.13 -2.50 -18.36
N MET A 28 -3.92 -2.29 -17.31
CA MET A 28 -4.77 -1.10 -17.16
C MET A 28 -4.36 -0.24 -15.98
N LYS A 29 -4.26 1.08 -16.18
CA LYS A 29 -4.11 2.06 -15.09
C LYS A 29 -5.30 3.00 -15.00
N ILE A 30 -5.51 3.55 -13.81
CA ILE A 30 -6.50 4.60 -13.55
C ILE A 30 -5.77 5.77 -12.88
N GLU A 31 -5.91 6.97 -13.44
CA GLU A 31 -5.31 8.18 -12.88
C GLU A 31 -6.38 9.23 -12.59
N ASN A 32 -6.42 9.74 -11.36
CA ASN A 32 -7.20 10.92 -11.02
C ASN A 32 -6.31 12.17 -11.07
N ARG A 33 -6.49 13.00 -12.10
CA ARG A 33 -5.82 14.30 -12.29
C ARG A 33 -6.74 15.49 -12.00
N SER A 34 -8.00 15.22 -11.70
CA SER A 34 -9.05 16.20 -11.45
C SER A 34 -9.33 16.38 -9.95
N ASN A 35 -9.88 17.52 -9.55
CA ASN A 35 -10.45 17.73 -8.21
C ASN A 35 -11.71 16.88 -7.91
N ARG A 36 -12.22 16.16 -8.92
CA ARG A 36 -13.37 15.27 -8.82
C ARG A 36 -13.06 14.09 -7.89
N THR A 37 -13.99 13.80 -6.99
CA THR A 37 -13.90 12.58 -6.15
C THR A 37 -14.06 11.35 -7.03
N LEU A 38 -13.15 10.38 -6.89
CA LEU A 38 -13.15 9.14 -7.66
C LEU A 38 -13.42 7.95 -6.74
N ALA A 39 -14.37 7.11 -7.12
CA ALA A 39 -14.58 5.79 -6.52
C ALA A 39 -14.21 4.70 -7.54
N VAL A 40 -13.32 3.80 -7.16
CA VAL A 40 -12.88 2.67 -7.97
C VAL A 40 -13.31 1.39 -7.26
N ARG A 41 -14.11 0.55 -7.92
CA ARG A 41 -14.80 -0.57 -7.24
C ARG A 41 -14.84 -1.85 -8.07
N HIS A 42 -14.81 -3.01 -7.41
CA HIS A 42 -15.07 -4.31 -8.03
C HIS A 42 -14.31 -4.54 -9.34
N LEU A 43 -13.00 -4.32 -9.32
CA LEU A 43 -12.19 -4.40 -10.54
C LEU A 43 -10.76 -4.88 -10.32
N VAL A 44 -10.12 -5.26 -11.42
CA VAL A 44 -8.68 -5.56 -11.50
C VAL A 44 -7.99 -4.49 -12.34
N SER A 45 -6.85 -3.98 -11.88
CA SER A 45 -5.99 -3.03 -12.60
C SER A 45 -4.51 -3.28 -12.31
N ASP A 46 -3.60 -2.60 -12.98
CA ASP A 46 -2.17 -2.62 -12.70
C ASP A 46 -1.78 -1.49 -11.75
N GLY A 47 -2.48 -0.34 -11.82
CA GLY A 47 -2.14 0.81 -11.01
C GLY A 47 -3.26 1.82 -10.87
N ILE A 48 -3.35 2.41 -9.69
CA ILE A 48 -4.25 3.52 -9.39
C ILE A 48 -3.42 4.69 -8.86
N ILE A 49 -3.53 5.85 -9.51
CA ILE A 49 -2.71 7.03 -9.18
C ILE A 49 -3.63 8.19 -8.84
N LYS A 50 -3.49 8.72 -7.63
CA LYS A 50 -4.12 9.96 -7.18
C LYS A 50 -3.08 11.08 -7.25
N HIS A 51 -3.23 12.00 -8.20
CA HIS A 51 -2.29 13.11 -8.38
C HIS A 51 -2.44 14.19 -7.30
N LYS A 52 -1.44 15.06 -7.19
CA LYS A 52 -1.49 16.21 -6.27
C LYS A 52 -2.67 17.10 -6.60
N ASN A 53 -3.35 17.61 -5.58
CA ASN A 53 -4.56 18.45 -5.68
C ASN A 53 -5.77 17.78 -6.36
N SER A 54 -5.71 16.47 -6.67
CA SER A 54 -6.87 15.74 -7.14
C SER A 54 -7.88 15.47 -6.01
N GLY A 55 -9.11 15.16 -6.40
CA GLY A 55 -10.19 14.83 -5.49
C GLY A 55 -9.91 13.57 -4.69
N ASN A 56 -10.70 13.36 -3.65
CA ASN A 56 -10.54 12.20 -2.78
C ASN A 56 -10.76 10.89 -3.55
N LEU A 57 -10.15 9.81 -3.05
CA LEU A 57 -10.21 8.50 -3.67
C LEU A 57 -10.87 7.48 -2.72
N PHE A 58 -11.79 6.69 -3.26
CA PHE A 58 -12.40 5.57 -2.56
C PHE A 58 -12.13 4.27 -3.33
N LEU A 59 -11.54 3.27 -2.68
CA LEU A 59 -11.24 1.95 -3.25
C LEU A 59 -12.07 0.88 -2.53
N ASP A 60 -12.81 0.07 -3.28
CA ASP A 60 -13.71 -0.93 -2.71
C ASP A 60 -13.66 -2.24 -3.51
N ASP A 61 -13.09 -3.28 -2.92
CA ASP A 61 -12.94 -4.59 -3.58
C ASP A 61 -12.18 -4.44 -4.91
N VAL A 62 -10.91 -4.03 -4.78
CA VAL A 62 -10.03 -3.70 -5.91
C VAL A 62 -8.81 -4.58 -5.84
N CYS A 63 -8.50 -5.27 -6.94
CA CYS A 63 -7.21 -5.90 -7.15
C CYS A 63 -6.32 -4.98 -7.98
N CYS A 64 -5.13 -4.64 -7.49
CA CYS A 64 -4.19 -3.82 -8.27
C CYS A 64 -2.72 -4.14 -8.02
N GLY A 65 -1.84 -3.81 -8.96
CA GLY A 65 -0.40 -3.90 -8.72
C GLY A 65 0.11 -2.82 -7.76
N VAL A 66 -0.26 -1.57 -8.03
CA VAL A 66 0.22 -0.40 -7.26
C VAL A 66 -0.85 0.64 -6.96
N VAL A 67 -0.66 1.39 -5.87
CA VAL A 67 -1.44 2.58 -5.54
C VAL A 67 -0.50 3.74 -5.18
N ASP A 68 -0.57 4.84 -5.93
CA ASP A 68 0.21 6.05 -5.65
C ASP A 68 -0.72 7.17 -5.15
N ILE A 69 -0.40 7.71 -3.98
CA ILE A 69 -1.18 8.76 -3.32
C ILE A 69 -0.29 9.98 -3.17
N HIS A 70 -0.63 11.06 -3.87
CA HIS A 70 0.06 12.36 -3.76
C HIS A 70 -0.81 13.36 -3.01
N GLY A 71 -0.99 13.16 -1.70
CA GLY A 71 -1.81 14.01 -0.83
C GLY A 71 -3.33 13.79 -0.95
N GLY A 72 -4.08 14.49 -0.09
CA GLY A 72 -5.54 14.36 0.01
C GLY A 72 -5.98 13.11 0.80
N LYS A 73 -7.26 12.74 0.72
CA LYS A 73 -7.82 11.61 1.48
C LYS A 73 -8.08 10.41 0.58
N VAL A 74 -7.69 9.23 1.07
CA VAL A 74 -7.90 7.94 0.42
C VAL A 74 -8.47 6.98 1.44
N TRP A 75 -9.60 6.35 1.10
CA TRP A 75 -10.15 5.24 1.87
C TRP A 75 -10.17 3.99 1.00
N ALA A 76 -9.74 2.88 1.57
CA ALA A 76 -9.74 1.60 0.89
C ALA A 76 -10.35 0.52 1.77
N ARG A 77 -11.14 -0.37 1.16
CA ARG A 77 -11.59 -1.61 1.79
C ARG A 77 -11.47 -2.79 0.82
N GLN A 78 -11.05 -3.95 1.33
CA GLN A 78 -10.80 -5.14 0.51
C GLN A 78 -9.84 -4.88 -0.66
N LEU A 79 -8.71 -4.23 -0.37
CA LEU A 79 -7.67 -3.99 -1.38
C LEU A 79 -6.83 -5.25 -1.51
N ASN A 80 -6.77 -5.83 -2.71
CA ASN A 80 -5.85 -6.92 -3.03
C ASN A 80 -4.66 -6.38 -3.84
N GLN A 81 -3.45 -6.46 -3.30
CA GLN A 81 -2.25 -6.06 -4.05
C GLN A 81 -1.40 -7.25 -4.45
N GLU A 82 -1.19 -7.39 -5.76
CA GLU A 82 -0.40 -8.46 -6.36
C GLU A 82 0.89 -7.88 -6.96
N GLY A 83 2.03 -8.30 -6.44
CA GLY A 83 3.34 -7.90 -6.97
C GLY A 83 4.50 -8.44 -6.16
N SER A 84 5.46 -9.10 -6.83
CA SER A 84 6.67 -9.62 -6.20
C SER A 84 7.90 -8.77 -6.52
N TYR A 85 8.81 -8.67 -5.56
CA TYR A 85 10.12 -8.06 -5.71
C TYR A 85 11.14 -9.11 -6.19
N ASN A 86 12.00 -8.71 -7.12
CA ASN A 86 13.16 -9.49 -7.56
C ASN A 86 14.36 -8.55 -7.70
N ALA A 87 15.39 -8.78 -6.88
CA ALA A 87 16.56 -7.90 -6.79
C ALA A 87 17.36 -7.77 -8.10
N GLU A 88 17.36 -8.81 -8.95
CA GLU A 88 18.07 -8.76 -10.24
C GLU A 88 17.36 -7.87 -11.25
N LYS A 89 16.02 -7.77 -11.17
CA LYS A 89 15.18 -7.02 -12.12
C LYS A 89 14.84 -5.62 -11.63
N GLU A 90 14.98 -5.39 -10.33
CA GLU A 90 14.54 -4.18 -9.65
C GLU A 90 15.57 -3.80 -8.59
N PRO A 91 16.66 -3.10 -8.98
CA PRO A 91 17.68 -2.67 -8.04
C PRO A 91 17.12 -1.69 -7.00
N GLU A 92 16.10 -0.91 -7.37
CA GLU A 92 15.39 0.02 -6.50
C GLU A 92 13.97 -0.50 -6.24
N PRO A 93 13.74 -1.24 -5.13
CA PRO A 93 12.45 -1.87 -4.85
C PRO A 93 11.32 -0.85 -4.71
N ARG A 94 10.27 -1.01 -5.51
CA ARG A 94 9.05 -0.22 -5.42
C ARG A 94 8.05 -0.86 -4.44
N PRO A 95 7.50 -0.09 -3.48
CA PRO A 95 6.37 -0.53 -2.66
C PRO A 95 5.10 -0.75 -3.48
N ASN A 96 4.18 -1.59 -2.99
CA ASN A 96 2.85 -1.71 -3.59
C ASN A 96 2.05 -0.41 -3.45
N THR A 97 2.10 0.23 -2.28
CA THR A 97 1.46 1.53 -2.05
C THR A 97 2.48 2.56 -1.60
N VAL A 98 2.42 3.75 -2.19
CA VAL A 98 3.15 4.93 -1.71
C VAL A 98 2.15 6.00 -1.29
N ASN A 99 2.12 6.31 0.01
CA ASN A 99 1.40 7.45 0.56
C ASN A 99 2.35 8.63 0.78
N ASP A 100 2.34 9.57 -0.15
CA ASP A 100 3.17 10.77 -0.15
C ASP A 100 2.33 11.99 0.31
N GLY A 101 2.39 12.29 1.60
CA GLY A 101 1.71 13.44 2.20
C GLY A 101 0.18 13.36 2.30
N GLY A 102 -0.42 12.17 2.12
CA GLY A 102 -1.87 11.96 2.19
C GLY A 102 -2.36 11.35 3.49
N ASP A 103 -3.68 11.34 3.64
CA ASP A 103 -4.40 10.60 4.69
C ASP A 103 -4.94 9.31 4.09
N PHE A 104 -4.34 8.18 4.45
CA PHE A 104 -4.70 6.86 3.92
C PHE A 104 -5.28 5.96 5.00
N TRP A 105 -6.55 5.59 4.84
CA TRP A 105 -7.20 4.62 5.70
C TRP A 105 -7.52 3.35 4.91
N LEU A 106 -7.12 2.20 5.43
CA LEU A 106 -7.24 0.91 4.76
C LEU A 106 -7.79 -0.16 5.69
N PHE A 107 -8.94 -0.72 5.34
CA PHE A 107 -9.56 -1.83 6.06
C PHE A 107 -9.68 -3.09 5.20
N GLY A 108 -8.79 -4.06 5.45
CA GLY A 108 -8.76 -5.31 4.71
C GLY A 108 -7.83 -5.24 3.51
N LEU A 109 -6.53 -5.04 3.77
CA LEU A 109 -5.50 -5.37 2.79
C LEU A 109 -5.34 -6.89 2.72
N LYS A 110 -5.41 -7.46 1.52
CA LYS A 110 -4.83 -8.77 1.20
C LYS A 110 -3.68 -8.55 0.24
N THR A 111 -2.56 -9.17 0.49
CA THR A 111 -1.43 -9.12 -0.44
C THR A 111 -0.54 -10.32 -0.23
N GLU A 112 0.10 -10.73 -1.31
CA GLU A 112 1.05 -11.82 -1.31
C GLU A 112 2.47 -11.27 -1.52
N GLN A 113 3.46 -12.16 -1.50
CA GLN A 113 4.83 -11.84 -1.95
C GLN A 113 5.63 -10.92 -1.00
N ASN A 114 6.86 -10.60 -1.42
CA ASN A 114 7.95 -10.03 -0.63
C ASN A 114 8.17 -8.51 -0.78
N ARG A 115 7.27 -7.78 -1.46
CA ARG A 115 7.36 -6.31 -1.55
C ARG A 115 7.00 -5.63 -0.23
N THR A 116 7.55 -4.44 -0.01
CA THR A 116 7.00 -3.47 0.94
C THR A 116 5.57 -3.12 0.54
N LYS A 117 4.64 -3.20 1.49
CA LYS A 117 3.21 -3.08 1.25
C LYS A 117 2.77 -1.63 1.19
N VAL A 118 3.17 -0.85 2.19
CA VAL A 118 2.91 0.59 2.23
C VAL A 118 4.15 1.32 2.70
N TRP A 119 4.55 2.34 1.94
CA TRP A 119 5.48 3.36 2.38
C TRP A 119 4.72 4.67 2.58
N THR A 120 4.69 5.15 3.82
CA THR A 120 4.12 6.45 4.16
C THR A 120 5.26 7.45 4.31
N LYS A 121 5.16 8.61 3.66
CA LYS A 121 6.21 9.63 3.69
C LYS A 121 5.70 11.06 3.66
N ASN A 122 6.62 12.01 3.86
CA ASN A 122 6.39 13.45 3.71
C ASN A 122 5.20 13.99 4.52
N GLY A 123 5.12 13.61 5.80
CA GLY A 123 4.03 14.02 6.70
C GLY A 123 2.71 13.29 6.47
N GLY A 124 2.69 12.27 5.60
CA GLY A 124 1.52 11.41 5.38
C GLY A 124 1.10 10.68 6.65
N ARG A 125 -0.17 10.29 6.71
CA ARG A 125 -0.75 9.51 7.81
C ARG A 125 -1.43 8.28 7.24
N SER A 126 -1.09 7.10 7.75
CA SER A 126 -1.71 5.85 7.33
C SER A 126 -2.28 5.07 8.53
N GLU A 127 -3.52 4.61 8.41
CA GLU A 127 -4.14 3.67 9.36
C GLU A 127 -4.54 2.40 8.61
N LEU A 128 -3.90 1.28 8.94
CA LEU A 128 -3.89 0.07 8.12
C LEU A 128 -4.31 -1.17 8.91
N TYR A 129 -5.37 -1.84 8.45
CA TYR A 129 -5.80 -3.16 8.92
C TYR A 129 -5.54 -4.19 7.82
N THR A 130 -4.61 -5.11 8.08
CA THR A 130 -3.97 -5.87 7.00
C THR A 130 -3.86 -7.37 7.30
N TYR A 131 -4.03 -8.16 6.24
CA TYR A 131 -3.71 -9.58 6.17
C TYR A 131 -2.67 -9.80 5.07
N ILE A 132 -1.54 -10.38 5.44
CA ILE A 132 -0.38 -10.55 4.56
C ILE A 132 -0.07 -12.04 4.43
N LEU A 133 -0.01 -12.51 3.19
CA LEU A 133 0.42 -13.87 2.89
C LEU A 133 1.88 -13.86 2.41
N ALA A 134 2.81 -14.09 3.33
CA ALA A 134 4.23 -14.24 3.04
C ALA A 134 4.51 -15.59 2.35
N ASN A 135 4.38 -15.58 1.01
CA ASN A 135 4.51 -16.76 0.14
C ASN A 135 5.85 -16.82 -0.61
N ARG A 136 6.90 -16.23 -0.04
CA ARG A 136 8.28 -16.32 -0.55
C ARG A 136 9.20 -16.94 0.49
N ALA A 137 10.24 -17.62 0.01
CA ALA A 137 11.28 -18.18 0.88
C ALA A 137 12.06 -17.06 1.59
N GLU A 138 12.17 -15.90 0.94
CA GLU A 138 12.88 -14.72 1.45
C GLU A 138 12.03 -13.46 1.25
N ASN A 139 11.93 -12.66 2.31
CA ASN A 139 11.25 -11.36 2.31
C ASN A 139 12.18 -10.32 2.95
N PRO A 140 13.21 -9.87 2.20
CA PRO A 140 14.29 -9.04 2.74
C PRO A 140 13.90 -7.57 2.97
N LEU A 141 12.79 -7.12 2.38
CA LEU A 141 12.30 -5.76 2.51
C LEU A 141 11.46 -5.62 3.79
N PRO A 142 11.39 -4.43 4.41
CA PRO A 142 10.41 -4.16 5.44
C PRO A 142 8.99 -4.26 4.88
N MET A 143 8.07 -4.80 5.68
CA MET A 143 6.67 -4.92 5.28
C MET A 143 6.01 -3.55 5.15
N PHE A 144 6.29 -2.63 6.09
CA PHE A 144 5.84 -1.25 6.08
C PHE A 144 7.01 -0.29 6.34
N ILE A 145 6.94 0.90 5.74
CA ILE A 145 7.91 1.98 5.99
C ILE A 145 7.16 3.24 6.41
N ALA A 146 7.63 3.88 7.49
CA ALA A 146 7.18 5.20 7.91
C ALA A 146 8.36 6.17 7.90
N GLU A 147 8.42 7.04 6.88
CA GLU A 147 9.46 8.05 6.74
C GLU A 147 8.91 9.43 7.03
N ASP A 148 9.36 10.11 8.09
CA ASP A 148 8.87 11.45 8.46
C ASP A 148 7.33 11.55 8.41
N SER A 149 6.66 10.53 8.98
CA SER A 149 5.22 10.30 8.82
C SER A 149 4.63 9.58 10.04
N SER A 150 3.30 9.46 10.08
CA SER A 150 2.59 8.66 11.10
C SER A 150 1.98 7.40 10.51
N VAL A 151 2.07 6.30 11.25
CA VAL A 151 1.38 5.05 10.90
C VAL A 151 0.71 4.41 12.11
N ALA A 152 -0.48 3.86 11.92
CA ALA A 152 -1.15 2.95 12.85
C ALA A 152 -1.45 1.64 12.11
N LEU A 153 -1.04 0.52 12.67
CA LEU A 153 -1.02 -0.79 12.01
C LEU A 153 -1.71 -1.84 12.88
N SER A 154 -2.58 -2.62 12.27
CA SER A 154 -3.01 -3.94 12.73
C SER A 154 -2.66 -4.95 11.64
N VAL A 155 -1.75 -5.88 11.94
CA VAL A 155 -1.14 -6.76 10.93
C VAL A 155 -1.29 -8.22 11.33
N PHE A 156 -1.79 -9.02 10.40
CA PHE A 156 -1.80 -10.47 10.46
C PHE A 156 -0.91 -11.01 9.34
N GLU A 157 0.08 -11.82 9.67
CA GLU A 157 0.96 -12.47 8.69
C GLU A 157 0.73 -13.99 8.72
N THR A 158 0.61 -14.59 7.54
CA THR A 158 0.69 -16.05 7.37
C THR A 158 1.91 -16.39 6.52
N THR A 159 2.73 -17.32 6.99
CA THR A 159 3.95 -17.76 6.28
C THR A 159 3.74 -19.14 5.67
N LEU A 160 3.81 -19.23 4.33
CA LEU A 160 3.62 -20.51 3.62
C LEU A 160 4.93 -21.21 3.26
N ARG A 161 6.03 -20.45 3.18
CA ARG A 161 7.34 -20.95 2.74
C ARG A 161 8.46 -20.75 3.76
N ASN A 162 8.10 -20.67 5.05
CA ASN A 162 9.03 -20.47 6.16
C ASN A 162 9.86 -19.18 6.09
N GLY A 163 9.54 -18.26 5.18
CA GLY A 163 10.08 -16.91 5.11
C GLY A 163 9.05 -15.91 5.62
N PRO A 164 9.09 -15.52 6.90
CA PRO A 164 8.42 -14.29 7.34
C PRO A 164 9.12 -13.05 6.76
N PHE A 165 8.46 -11.90 6.81
CA PHE A 165 9.13 -10.62 6.65
C PHE A 165 10.17 -10.42 7.75
N VAL A 166 11.33 -9.86 7.40
CA VAL A 166 12.41 -9.61 8.37
C VAL A 166 12.05 -8.49 9.35
N SER A 167 11.26 -7.52 8.90
CA SER A 167 10.71 -6.44 9.72
C SER A 167 9.26 -6.14 9.33
N VAL A 168 8.41 -5.94 10.33
CA VAL A 168 7.04 -5.46 10.12
C VAL A 168 7.06 -3.98 9.76
N LEU A 169 7.81 -3.18 10.51
CA LEU A 169 7.86 -1.74 10.30
C LEU A 169 9.29 -1.23 10.47
N GLN A 170 9.70 -0.38 9.54
CA GLN A 170 10.92 0.41 9.65
C GLN A 170 10.55 1.90 9.64
N THR A 171 11.11 2.67 10.56
CA THR A 171 10.98 4.13 10.53
C THR A 171 12.24 4.80 10.02
N ILE A 172 12.06 5.96 9.39
CA ILE A 172 13.13 6.83 8.90
C ILE A 172 12.77 8.25 9.33
N HIS A 173 13.71 8.96 9.94
CA HIS A 173 13.52 10.35 10.33
C HIS A 173 14.62 11.22 9.73
N LYS A 174 14.24 12.15 8.84
CA LYS A 174 15.15 13.04 8.12
C LYS A 174 16.32 12.29 7.47
N GLY A 175 16.01 11.17 6.82
CA GLY A 175 16.98 10.29 6.18
C GLY A 175 17.78 9.37 7.11
N ASN A 176 17.60 9.46 8.43
CA ASN A 176 18.28 8.57 9.38
C ASN A 176 17.39 7.38 9.75
N PRO A 177 17.94 6.16 9.85
CA PRO A 177 17.20 5.01 10.36
C PRO A 177 16.67 5.27 11.78
N GLY A 178 15.39 4.99 11.99
CA GLY A 178 14.73 5.06 13.29
C GLY A 178 14.45 3.68 13.88
N ALA A 179 13.30 3.55 14.52
CA ALA A 179 12.84 2.32 15.14
C ALA A 179 12.53 1.22 14.10
N VAL A 180 12.75 -0.03 14.51
CA VAL A 180 12.39 -1.21 13.72
C VAL A 180 11.53 -2.12 14.58
N VAL A 181 10.35 -2.46 14.09
CA VAL A 181 9.53 -3.54 14.63
C VAL A 181 9.94 -4.83 13.91
N PRO A 182 10.59 -5.78 14.60
CA PRO A 182 11.06 -7.01 13.98
C PRO A 182 9.89 -7.86 13.49
N GLY A 183 10.13 -8.63 12.44
CA GLY A 183 9.17 -9.61 11.94
C GLY A 183 8.98 -10.81 12.87
N SER A 184 8.09 -11.72 12.48
CA SER A 184 7.90 -12.97 13.21
C SER A 184 9.17 -13.84 13.13
N THR A 185 9.55 -14.45 14.26
CA THR A 185 10.53 -15.54 14.27
C THR A 185 9.91 -16.90 13.96
N HIS A 186 8.58 -16.97 13.87
CA HIS A 186 7.85 -18.20 13.59
C HIS A 186 7.95 -18.54 12.09
N ARG A 187 8.37 -19.78 11.80
CA ARG A 187 8.53 -20.28 10.44
C ARG A 187 7.40 -21.26 10.15
N GLY A 188 6.45 -20.84 9.33
CA GLY A 188 5.31 -21.65 8.90
C GLY A 188 4.03 -21.33 9.67
N GLY A 189 2.90 -21.29 8.96
CA GLY A 189 1.58 -21.10 9.56
C GLY A 189 1.25 -19.65 9.90
N ILE A 190 0.29 -19.47 10.81
CA ILE A 190 -0.23 -18.15 11.19
C ILE A 190 0.70 -17.53 12.25
N CYS A 191 1.23 -16.35 11.96
CA CYS A 191 2.02 -15.56 12.90
C CYS A 191 1.10 -14.79 13.85
N ARG A 192 1.64 -14.42 15.03
CA ARG A 192 0.91 -13.58 16.00
C ARG A 192 0.56 -12.21 15.39
N PRO A 193 -0.62 -11.66 15.69
CA PRO A 193 -0.97 -10.32 15.24
C PRO A 193 -0.05 -9.27 15.85
N TRP A 194 0.24 -8.23 15.08
CA TRP A 194 0.93 -7.03 15.54
C TRP A 194 -0.05 -5.86 15.56
N VAL A 195 -0.01 -5.09 16.65
CA VAL A 195 -0.65 -3.77 16.73
C VAL A 195 0.45 -2.77 17.06
N VAL A 196 0.63 -1.76 16.21
CA VAL A 196 1.71 -0.77 16.33
C VAL A 196 1.17 0.61 15.98
N ALA A 197 1.49 1.62 16.80
CA ALA A 197 1.26 3.01 16.46
C ALA A 197 2.57 3.80 16.56
N ILE A 198 2.89 4.57 15.51
CA ILE A 198 4.04 5.48 15.49
C ILE A 198 3.53 6.86 15.07
N PRO A 199 3.60 7.88 15.94
CA PRO A 199 3.38 9.27 15.60
C PRO A 199 4.56 9.86 14.81
N VAL A 200 4.35 10.98 14.12
CA VAL A 200 5.37 11.72 13.35
C VAL A 200 6.66 12.01 14.15
N THR A 201 6.59 12.07 15.48
CA THR A 201 7.75 12.29 16.36
C THR A 201 8.74 11.11 16.40
N GLY A 202 8.39 9.95 15.85
CA GLY A 202 9.28 8.80 15.68
C GLY A 202 9.38 7.86 16.89
N GLU A 203 8.66 8.13 17.98
CA GLU A 203 8.64 7.28 19.17
C GLU A 203 7.62 6.14 19.03
N VAL A 204 8.03 4.88 19.22
CA VAL A 204 7.12 3.73 19.18
C VAL A 204 6.36 3.65 20.50
N THR A 205 5.02 3.76 20.46
CA THR A 205 4.18 3.32 21.58
C THR A 205 3.83 1.85 21.38
N LYS A 206 4.19 1.02 22.36
CA LYS A 206 3.84 -0.41 22.43
C LYS A 206 2.47 -0.60 23.06
#